data_AF-A0A7J9G7D7-F1
#
_entry.id   AF-A0A7J9G7D7-F1
#
_cell.length_a   1.000
_cell.length_b   1.000
_cell.length_c   1.000
_cell.angle_alpha   90.00
_cell.angle_beta   90.00
_cell.angle_gamma   90.00
#
_symmetry.space_group_name_H-M   'P 1'
#
loop_
_entity.id
_entity.type
_entity.pdbx_description
1 polymer ?
#
loop_
_entity_poly.entity_id
_entity_poly.type
_entity_poly.pdbx_seq_one_letter_code
_entity_poly.pdbx_strand_id
1 'polypeptide(L)'
;VWWSDDADGDWSCVQTLGESSNGHSSTVWSLAFNAKGDKLVTCSDDLTMKIWEADIIRMQSGDGYAPWNHLCTLSGYHDRTIFSVHWSRY
;
A
#
# COMPACT_ATOMS: atom_id res chain seq x y z
N VAL A 1 -1.98 -5.86 4.08
CA VAL A 1 -2.06 -6.91 3.03
C VAL A 1 -2.08 -8.24 3.76
N TRP A 2 -2.92 -9.18 3.36
CA TRP A 2 -3.15 -10.44 4.08
C TRP A 2 -2.57 -11.61 3.29
N TRP A 3 -2.06 -12.61 4.01
CA TRP A 3 -1.53 -13.86 3.50
C TRP A 3 -1.96 -14.97 4.47
N SER A 4 -2.05 -16.20 3.97
CA SER A 4 -2.36 -17.38 4.76
C SER A 4 -1.10 -18.22 4.81
N ASP A 5 -0.55 -18.43 6.00
CA ASP A 5 0.31 -19.57 6.27
C ASP A 5 -0.25 -20.30 7.47
N ASP A 6 -0.07 -21.61 7.41
CA ASP A 6 -0.36 -22.58 8.47
C ASP A 6 -1.82 -23.07 8.55
N ALA A 7 -1.92 -24.34 8.92
CA ALA A 7 -3.04 -25.26 8.72
C ALA A 7 -4.40 -24.88 9.35
N ASP A 8 -4.52 -23.70 9.96
CA ASP A 8 -5.75 -23.18 10.57
C ASP A 8 -6.47 -22.12 9.72
N GLY A 9 -5.88 -21.68 8.59
CA GLY A 9 -6.54 -20.79 7.63
C GLY A 9 -6.80 -19.37 8.13
N ASP A 10 -6.03 -18.91 9.12
CA ASP A 10 -6.17 -17.58 9.70
C ASP A 10 -5.33 -16.54 8.95
N TRP A 11 -5.86 -15.32 8.86
CA TRP A 11 -5.20 -14.23 8.14
C TRP A 11 -4.35 -13.40 9.09
N SER A 12 -3.04 -13.39 8.89
CA SER A 12 -2.14 -12.54 9.66
C SER A 12 -1.73 -11.29 8.88
N CYS A 13 -1.58 -10.17 9.61
CA CYS A 13 -1.06 -8.94 9.04
C CYS A 13 0.47 -9.05 8.89
N VAL A 14 0.99 -9.05 7.66
CA VAL A 14 2.46 -9.07 7.42
C VAL A 14 3.14 -7.76 7.77
N GLN A 15 2.42 -6.65 7.57
CA GLN A 15 3.02 -5.33 7.63
C GLN A 15 1.95 -4.26 7.75
N THR A 16 2.20 -3.29 8.62
CA THR A 16 1.49 -2.02 8.66
C THR A 16 2.29 -1.00 7.88
N LEU A 17 1.68 -0.34 6.88
CA LEU A 17 2.32 0.68 6.03
C LEU A 17 2.46 2.03 6.76
N GLY A 18 3.04 2.00 7.96
CA GLY A 18 2.97 3.09 8.94
C GLY A 18 4.30 3.54 9.50
N GLU A 19 5.46 3.16 8.93
CA GLU A 19 6.74 3.51 9.56
C GLU A 19 6.93 5.04 9.72
N SER A 20 7.01 5.42 11.01
CA SER A 20 7.31 6.68 11.71
C SER A 20 6.81 8.04 11.21
N SER A 21 6.34 8.19 9.97
CA SER A 21 5.84 9.48 9.46
C SER A 21 5.06 9.40 8.13
N ASN A 22 5.02 8.22 7.50
CA ASN A 22 4.54 8.12 6.12
C ASN A 22 3.17 7.43 5.95
N GLY A 23 2.53 6.99 7.04
CA GLY A 23 1.15 6.50 6.99
C GLY A 23 0.15 7.61 6.65
N HIS A 24 -1.07 7.22 6.28
CA HIS A 24 -2.18 8.17 6.17
C HIS A 24 -2.63 8.63 7.56
N SER A 25 -2.96 9.91 7.71
CA SER A 25 -3.41 10.48 9.00
C SER A 25 -4.93 10.43 9.19
N SER A 26 -5.67 10.00 8.16
CA SER A 26 -7.12 9.79 8.18
C SER A 26 -7.48 8.55 7.35
N THR A 27 -8.79 8.25 7.25
CA THR A 27 -9.33 7.07 6.58
C THR A 27 -8.81 6.90 5.16
N VAL A 28 -8.23 5.74 4.87
CA VAL A 28 -7.90 5.31 3.51
C VAL A 28 -9.17 4.81 2.83
N TRP A 29 -9.54 5.42 1.71
CA TRP A 29 -10.79 5.11 1.01
C TRP A 29 -10.62 4.10 -0.12
N SER A 30 -9.46 4.15 -0.81
CA SER A 30 -9.23 3.32 -1.97
C SER A 30 -7.74 3.05 -2.17
N LEU A 31 -7.46 1.98 -2.90
CA LEU A 31 -6.13 1.55 -3.28
C LEU A 31 -6.15 0.93 -4.68
N ALA A 32 -5.02 1.01 -5.38
CA ALA A 32 -4.85 0.37 -6.69
C ALA A 32 -3.40 -0.07 -6.91
N PHE A 33 -3.21 -1.29 -7.42
CA PHE A 33 -1.90 -1.76 -7.88
C PHE A 33 -1.64 -1.30 -9.31
N ASN A 34 -0.36 -1.06 -9.63
CA ASN A 34 0.07 -0.92 -11.01
C ASN A 34 -0.03 -2.26 -11.77
N ALA A 35 0.14 -2.22 -13.10
CA ALA A 35 0.03 -3.41 -13.94
C ALA A 35 0.99 -4.55 -13.55
N LYS A 36 2.18 -4.21 -13.06
CA LYS A 36 3.22 -5.19 -12.66
C LYS A 36 3.02 -5.73 -11.24
N GLY A 37 2.19 -5.09 -10.42
CA GLY A 37 1.96 -5.45 -9.02
C GLY A 37 3.10 -5.07 -8.06
N ASP A 38 4.16 -4.40 -8.54
CA ASP A 38 5.29 -3.97 -7.72
C ASP A 38 5.11 -2.57 -7.12
N LYS A 39 4.05 -1.85 -7.50
CA LYS A 39 3.66 -0.57 -6.91
C LYS A 39 2.20 -0.56 -6.52
N LEU A 40 1.92 0.17 -5.44
CA LEU A 40 0.58 0.39 -4.89
C LEU A 40 0.38 1.89 -4.71
N VAL A 41 -0.80 2.39 -5.09
CA VAL A 41 -1.25 3.73 -4.73
C VAL A 41 -2.41 3.61 -3.74
N THR A 42 -2.42 4.46 -2.72
CA THR A 42 -3.51 4.61 -1.74
C THR A 42 -3.98 6.07 -1.72
N CYS A 43 -5.26 6.29 -1.43
CA CYS A 43 -5.82 7.64 -1.26
C CYS A 43 -6.67 7.74 0.01
N SER A 44 -6.70 8.93 0.61
CA SER A 44 -7.27 9.12 1.95
C SER A 44 -8.06 10.42 2.07
N ASP A 45 -8.81 10.48 3.17
CA ASP A 45 -9.43 11.69 3.71
C ASP A 45 -8.42 12.73 4.18
N ASP A 46 -7.15 12.36 4.38
CA ASP A 46 -6.07 13.30 4.70
C ASP A 46 -5.62 14.19 3.53
N LEU A 47 -6.35 14.16 2.41
CA LEU A 47 -6.11 14.92 1.18
C LEU A 47 -4.82 14.52 0.44
N THR A 48 -4.25 13.37 0.78
CA THR A 48 -3.05 12.86 0.14
C THR A 48 -3.30 11.55 -0.59
N MET A 49 -2.47 11.32 -1.61
CA MET A 49 -2.27 10.00 -2.20
C MET A 49 -0.85 9.55 -1.89
N LYS A 50 -0.65 8.27 -1.61
CA LYS A 50 0.67 7.72 -1.30
C LYS A 50 1.02 6.58 -2.22
N ILE A 51 2.26 6.55 -2.69
CA ILE A 51 2.79 5.50 -3.55
C ILE A 51 3.76 4.64 -2.74
N TRP A 52 3.60 3.33 -2.88
CA TRP A 52 4.38 2.31 -2.20
C TRP A 52 5.02 1.39 -3.22
N GLU A 53 6.18 0.82 -2.90
CA GLU A 53 6.89 -0.16 -3.72
C GLU A 53 7.23 -1.40 -2.91
N ALA A 54 6.99 -2.57 -3.50
CA ALA A 54 7.35 -3.84 -2.92
C ALA A 54 8.83 -4.13 -3.14
N ASP A 55 9.53 -4.54 -2.09
CA ASP A 55 10.88 -5.09 -2.19
C ASP A 55 10.81 -6.55 -2.67
N ILE A 56 10.65 -6.71 -3.98
CA ILE A 56 10.51 -8.02 -4.63
C ILE A 56 11.75 -8.90 -4.42
N ILE A 57 12.92 -8.31 -4.17
CA ILE A 57 14.16 -9.05 -3.90
C ILE A 57 14.03 -9.79 -2.57
N ARG A 58 13.50 -9.13 -1.53
CA ARG A 58 13.18 -9.78 -0.24
C ARG A 58 12.04 -10.78 -0.31
N MET A 59 11.15 -10.66 -1.29
CA MET A 59 10.15 -11.70 -1.55
C MET A 59 10.78 -13.05 -1.92
N GLN A 60 11.94 -13.01 -2.58
CA GLN A 60 12.63 -14.21 -3.06
C GLN A 60 13.56 -14.83 -2.01
N SER A 61 13.80 -14.16 -0.86
CA SER A 61 14.69 -14.66 0.20
C SER A 61 14.04 -15.65 1.16
N GLY A 62 12.76 -16.00 0.98
CA GLY A 62 12.09 -17.07 1.74
C GLY A 62 11.29 -16.62 2.97
N ASP A 63 11.13 -15.31 3.19
CA ASP A 63 10.38 -14.75 4.33
C ASP A 63 8.84 -14.75 4.15
N GLY A 64 8.34 -15.38 3.09
CA GLY A 64 6.89 -15.53 2.81
C GLY A 64 6.19 -14.27 2.29
N TYR A 65 6.78 -13.07 2.37
CA TYR A 65 6.21 -11.83 1.84
C TYR A 65 7.28 -10.78 1.45
N ALA A 66 6.90 -9.80 0.62
CA ALA A 66 7.75 -8.62 0.34
C ALA A 66 7.33 -7.47 1.23
N PRO A 67 8.27 -6.80 1.92
CA PRO A 67 7.97 -5.57 2.59
C PRO A 67 7.70 -4.46 1.56
N TRP A 68 6.75 -3.60 1.89
CA TRP A 68 6.38 -2.42 1.13
C TRP A 68 7.06 -1.19 1.73
N ASN A 69 7.68 -0.38 0.88
CA ASN A 69 8.35 0.86 1.25
C ASN A 69 7.56 2.06 0.71
N HIS A 70 7.49 3.13 1.50
CA HIS A 70 6.89 4.38 1.05
C HIS A 70 7.81 5.07 0.02
N LEU A 71 7.30 5.31 -1.19
CA LEU A 71 8.05 6.01 -2.24
C LEU A 71 7.76 7.51 -2.25
N CYS A 72 6.49 7.89 -2.17
CA CYS A 72 6.08 9.28 -2.42
C CYS A 72 4.73 9.60 -1.79
N THR A 73 4.58 10.83 -1.30
CA THR A 73 3.29 11.42 -0.94
C THR A 73 2.95 12.53 -1.93
N LEU A 74 1.80 12.41 -2.59
CA LEU A 74 1.20 13.43 -3.45
C LEU A 74 0.21 14.22 -2.60
N SER A 75 0.56 15.47 -2.26
CA SER A 75 -0.25 16.38 -1.45
C SER A 75 -0.41 17.73 -2.15
N GLY A 76 -1.42 18.50 -1.76
CA GLY A 76 -1.68 19.85 -2.30
C GLY A 76 -2.43 19.87 -3.65
N TYR A 77 -2.80 18.71 -4.19
CA TYR A 77 -3.58 18.60 -5.43
C TYR A 77 -5.09 18.44 -5.21
N HIS A 78 -5.50 18.10 -3.98
CA HIS A 78 -6.89 17.93 -3.60
C HIS A 78 -7.18 18.77 -2.35
N ASP A 79 -8.30 19.48 -2.35
CA ASP A 79 -8.81 20.30 -1.25
C ASP A 79 -9.91 19.58 -0.44
N ARG A 80 -10.30 18.37 -0.89
CA ARG A 80 -11.32 17.50 -0.30
C ARG A 80 -10.89 16.04 -0.33
N THR A 81 -11.57 15.24 0.47
CA THR A 81 -11.43 13.79 0.57
C THR A 81 -11.29 13.11 -0.79
N ILE A 82 -10.31 12.22 -0.90
CA ILE A 82 -10.08 11.43 -2.11
C ILE A 82 -10.69 10.05 -1.92
N PHE A 83 -11.85 9.81 -2.54
CA PHE A 83 -12.63 8.59 -2.34
C PHE A 83 -12.19 7.40 -3.21
N SER A 84 -11.53 7.65 -4.34
CA SER A 84 -11.19 6.60 -5.30
C SER A 84 -9.89 6.90 -6.02
N VAL A 85 -9.11 5.85 -6.29
CA VAL A 85 -7.91 5.90 -7.11
C VAL A 85 -7.88 4.70 -8.04
N HIS A 86 -7.37 4.89 -9.26
CA HIS A 86 -7.16 3.81 -10.22
C HIS A 86 -5.80 3.98 -10.89
N TRP A 87 -5.05 2.88 -11.05
CA TRP A 87 -3.80 2.85 -11.80
C TRP A 87 -4.08 2.29 -13.19
N SER A 88 -3.68 3.00 -14.25
CA SER A 88 -3.78 2.48 -15.63
C SER A 88 -3.11 1.10 -15.74
N ARG A 89 -3.76 0.20 -16.49
CA ARG A 89 -3.24 -1.15 -16.78
C ARG A 89 -2.63 -1.26 -18.18
N TYR A 90 -2.54 -0.14 -18.90
CA TYR A 90 -2.05 -0.02 -20.26
C TYR A 90 -0.88 0.95 -20.31
#